data_AF-N9UP80-F1
#
_entry.id   AF-N9UP80-F1
#
_cell.length_a   1.000
_cell.length_b   1.000
_cell.length_c   1.000
_cell.angle_alpha   90.00
_cell.angle_beta   90.00
_cell.angle_gamma   90.00
#
_symmetry.space_group_name_H-M   'P 1'
#
loop_
_entity.id
_entity.type
_entity.pdbx_description
1 polymer ?
#
loop_
_entity_poly.entity_id
_entity_poly.type
_entity_poly.pdbx_seq_one_letter_code
_entity_poly.pdbx_strand_id
1 'polypeptide(L)'
;MQQQLPLRPSDLVRVWDGYIAFLKQPAGTAIDAVIPPHALAAMTDAARRGRKRRRLLNVLRIASAIVASVGAIVSVAVNPMIIGIGMLLIGGVGFIGAHNRSKIRDEPEIDEVVAGPDATLERNLRALDDFRNLIASGDIPCAERLPDGTLKPVAPTALSAFAADHGTLLILSRDQTLWQCIPRRPIPMSSLWVRMGGRVAPALVTSRVLLDTPDPELFDRRIEWLLSHAQQPTPRARSFCEAVQIIVALRRPEFDGLTFERKKELLSGEGFGESRIEKIHAGIYPAFNNFLRTLPMHEFP
;
A
#
# COMPACT_ATOMS: atom_id res chain seq x y z
N MET A 1 6.67 13.99 18.89
CA MET A 1 6.37 14.69 17.62
C MET A 1 7.68 14.88 16.87
N GLN A 2 7.98 14.01 15.89
CA GLN A 2 9.11 14.24 14.99
C GLN A 2 8.72 15.37 14.02
N GLN A 3 9.52 16.44 14.00
CA GLN A 3 9.36 17.51 13.01
C GLN A 3 9.67 16.92 11.63
N GLN A 4 8.66 16.87 10.75
CA GLN A 4 8.88 16.57 9.33
C GLN A 4 9.78 17.64 8.75
N LEU A 5 11.02 17.27 8.41
CA LEU A 5 11.92 18.09 7.61
C LEU A 5 11.20 18.59 6.35
N PRO A 6 11.43 19.86 5.92
CA PRO A 6 10.78 20.41 4.74
C PRO A 6 11.09 19.53 3.52
N LEU A 7 10.02 19.04 2.87
CA LEU A 7 10.10 18.18 1.69
C LEU A 7 10.82 18.93 0.57
N ARG A 8 11.99 18.44 0.14
CA ARG A 8 12.65 18.95 -1.06
C ARG A 8 11.81 18.54 -2.29
N PRO A 9 11.44 19.47 -3.19
CA PRO A 9 10.60 19.17 -4.35
C PRO A 9 11.17 18.10 -5.30
N SER A 10 12.49 17.89 -5.30
CA SER A 10 13.18 16.92 -6.17
C SER A 10 12.85 15.46 -5.87
N ASP A 11 12.39 15.16 -4.65
CA ASP A 11 12.26 13.77 -4.17
C ASP A 11 10.81 13.28 -4.20
N LEU A 12 9.87 14.17 -4.54
CA LEU A 12 8.46 13.88 -4.66
C LEU A 12 8.11 13.57 -6.11
N VAL A 13 7.42 12.45 -6.30
CA VAL A 13 6.86 12.04 -7.60
C VAL A 13 5.35 11.90 -7.47
N ARG A 14 4.62 11.91 -8.58
CA ARG A 14 3.17 11.64 -8.55
C ARG A 14 2.94 10.25 -7.97
N VAL A 15 1.85 10.04 -7.24
CA VAL A 15 1.57 8.77 -6.54
C VAL A 15 1.62 7.54 -7.46
N TRP A 16 1.11 7.67 -8.70
CA TRP A 16 1.26 6.65 -9.74
C TRP A 16 2.73 6.37 -10.04
N ASP A 17 3.52 7.42 -10.30
CA ASP A 17 4.93 7.26 -10.70
C ASP A 17 5.74 6.66 -9.54
N GLY A 18 5.34 6.98 -8.31
CA GLY A 18 5.81 6.34 -7.09
C GLY A 18 5.51 4.84 -7.06
N TYR A 19 4.28 4.43 -7.40
CA TYR A 19 3.92 3.01 -7.49
C TYR A 19 4.71 2.28 -8.61
N ILE A 20 4.86 2.89 -9.78
CA ILE A 20 5.69 2.34 -10.87
C ILE A 20 7.16 2.17 -10.42
N ALA A 21 7.71 3.18 -9.72
CA ALA A 21 9.05 3.11 -9.15
C ALA A 21 9.16 2.06 -8.03
N PHE A 22 8.12 1.90 -7.22
CA PHE A 22 8.02 0.87 -6.18
C PHE A 22 8.12 -0.53 -6.79
N LEU A 23 7.60 -0.72 -8.00
CA LEU A 23 7.71 -1.94 -8.79
C LEU A 23 9.03 -2.08 -9.58
N LYS A 24 9.99 -1.15 -9.41
CA LYS A 24 11.24 -1.07 -10.18
C LYS A 24 11.03 -1.09 -11.70
N GLN A 25 9.90 -0.58 -12.17
CA GLN A 25 9.63 -0.42 -13.59
C GLN A 25 10.31 0.84 -14.14
N PRO A 26 10.63 0.88 -15.45
CA PRO A 26 11.18 2.07 -16.09
C PRO A 26 10.30 3.31 -15.87
N ALA A 27 10.93 4.47 -15.71
CA ALA A 27 10.21 5.74 -15.62
C ALA A 27 9.37 5.96 -16.90
N GLY A 28 8.11 6.38 -16.72
CA GLY A 28 7.18 6.57 -17.84
C GLY A 28 6.40 5.33 -18.25
N THR A 29 6.61 4.18 -17.58
CA THR A 29 5.75 2.99 -17.76
C THR A 29 4.29 3.34 -17.48
N ALA A 30 3.41 2.99 -18.43
CA ALA A 30 1.99 3.23 -18.31
C ALA A 30 1.32 2.21 -17.36
N ILE A 31 0.28 2.62 -16.62
CA ILE A 31 -0.34 1.75 -15.60
C ILE A 31 -1.00 0.54 -16.21
N ASP A 32 -1.50 0.65 -17.43
CA ASP A 32 -2.14 -0.43 -18.19
C ASP A 32 -1.17 -1.53 -18.60
N ALA A 33 0.13 -1.23 -18.67
CA ALA A 33 1.20 -2.22 -18.82
C ALA A 33 1.50 -2.98 -17.51
N VAL A 34 1.08 -2.45 -16.36
CA VAL A 34 1.31 -3.05 -15.02
C VAL A 34 0.05 -3.72 -14.47
N ILE A 35 -1.10 -3.08 -14.66
CA ILE A 35 -2.44 -3.53 -14.28
C ILE A 35 -3.31 -3.46 -15.54
N PRO A 36 -3.64 -4.61 -16.15
CA PRO A 36 -4.39 -4.65 -17.39
C PRO A 36 -5.73 -3.90 -17.31
N PRO A 37 -6.25 -3.39 -18.44
CA PRO A 37 -7.49 -2.62 -18.47
C PRO A 37 -8.71 -3.33 -17.85
N HIS A 38 -8.81 -4.66 -17.97
CA HIS A 38 -9.91 -5.42 -17.38
C HIS A 38 -9.90 -5.38 -15.85
N ALA A 39 -8.71 -5.45 -15.23
CA ALA A 39 -8.54 -5.37 -13.79
C ALA A 39 -8.88 -3.96 -13.28
N LEU A 40 -8.40 -2.91 -13.98
CA LEU A 40 -8.75 -1.52 -13.69
C LEU A 40 -10.25 -1.27 -13.80
N ALA A 41 -10.90 -1.82 -14.83
CA ALA A 41 -12.33 -1.73 -15.03
C ALA A 41 -13.11 -2.43 -13.89
N ALA A 42 -12.70 -3.64 -13.51
CA ALA A 42 -13.31 -4.39 -12.42
C ALA A 42 -13.28 -3.62 -11.09
N MET A 43 -12.13 -3.05 -10.72
CA MET A 43 -11.98 -2.22 -9.52
C MET A 43 -12.83 -0.95 -9.58
N THR A 44 -12.83 -0.27 -10.73
CA THR A 44 -13.60 0.96 -10.95
C THR A 44 -15.10 0.70 -10.85
N ASP A 45 -15.59 -0.38 -11.48
CA ASP A 45 -16.99 -0.74 -11.46
C ASP A 45 -17.45 -1.22 -10.09
N ALA A 46 -16.61 -1.99 -9.38
CA ALA A 46 -16.86 -2.35 -7.99
C ALA A 46 -17.04 -1.10 -7.12
N ALA A 47 -16.16 -0.10 -7.27
CA ALA A 47 -16.27 1.16 -6.54
C ALA A 47 -17.53 1.95 -6.87
N ARG A 48 -17.91 2.04 -8.15
CA ARG A 48 -19.14 2.71 -8.59
C ARG A 48 -20.38 2.00 -8.05
N ARG A 49 -20.41 0.66 -8.07
CA ARG A 49 -21.51 -0.14 -7.50
C ARG A 49 -21.60 0.05 -5.98
N GLY A 50 -20.47 -0.03 -5.27
CA GLY A 50 -20.39 0.22 -3.83
C GLY A 50 -20.91 1.62 -3.47
N ARG A 51 -20.54 2.65 -4.23
CA ARG A 51 -21.05 4.02 -4.05
C ARG A 51 -22.57 4.12 -4.22
N LYS A 52 -23.13 3.57 -5.31
CA LYS A 52 -24.59 3.58 -5.57
C LYS A 52 -25.34 2.90 -4.43
N ARG A 53 -24.86 1.73 -3.99
CA ARG A 53 -25.43 0.98 -2.89
C ARG A 53 -25.37 1.75 -1.57
N ARG A 54 -24.24 2.37 -1.24
CA ARG A 54 -24.09 3.20 -0.03
C ARG A 54 -25.06 4.39 -0.01
N ARG A 55 -25.25 5.07 -1.15
CA ARG A 55 -26.26 6.13 -1.26
C ARG A 55 -27.66 5.60 -0.95
N LEU A 56 -28.03 4.45 -1.51
CA LEU A 56 -29.29 3.79 -1.20
C LEU A 56 -29.42 3.44 0.29
N LEU A 57 -28.37 2.87 0.89
CA LEU A 57 -28.36 2.55 2.32
C LEU A 57 -28.51 3.78 3.21
N ASN A 58 -27.86 4.90 2.86
CA ASN A 58 -28.00 6.15 3.60
C ASN A 58 -29.42 6.70 3.50
N VAL A 59 -30.04 6.67 2.32
CA VAL A 59 -31.45 7.05 2.13
C VAL A 59 -32.36 6.16 2.96
N LEU A 60 -32.16 4.84 2.95
CA LEU A 60 -32.95 3.91 3.76
C LEU A 60 -32.76 4.12 5.26
N ARG A 61 -31.54 4.43 5.72
CA ARG A 61 -31.28 4.78 7.13
C ARG A 61 -32.00 6.06 7.54
N ILE A 62 -31.95 7.09 6.70
CA ILE A 62 -32.67 8.36 6.95
C ILE A 62 -34.17 8.11 6.95
N ALA A 63 -34.71 7.39 5.97
CA ALA A 63 -36.12 7.03 5.92
C ALA A 63 -36.55 6.21 7.14
N SER A 64 -35.75 5.23 7.56
CA SER A 64 -35.98 4.45 8.78
C SER A 64 -35.95 5.31 10.03
N ALA A 65 -35.03 6.27 10.13
CA ALA A 65 -34.96 7.20 11.26
C ALA A 65 -36.19 8.11 11.29
N ILE A 66 -36.62 8.64 10.14
CA ILE A 66 -37.83 9.46 10.01
C ILE A 66 -39.07 8.65 10.41
N VAL A 67 -39.22 7.42 9.90
CA VAL A 67 -40.35 6.53 10.25
C VAL A 67 -40.37 6.24 11.75
N ALA A 68 -39.21 5.99 12.36
CA ALA A 68 -39.11 5.80 13.81
C ALA A 68 -39.50 7.07 14.59
N SER A 69 -39.05 8.25 14.15
CA SER A 69 -39.42 9.54 14.77
C SER A 69 -40.90 9.87 14.64
N VAL A 70 -41.50 9.69 13.46
CA VAL A 70 -42.93 9.91 13.23
C VAL A 70 -43.76 8.91 14.04
N GLY A 71 -43.33 7.64 14.10
CA GLY A 71 -43.98 6.62 14.92
C GLY A 71 -43.97 6.93 16.41
N ALA A 72 -42.87 7.50 16.93
CA ALA A 72 -42.77 7.97 18.31
C ALA A 72 -43.70 9.17 18.62
N ILE A 73 -44.03 9.99 17.62
CA ILE A 73 -44.94 11.13 17.77
C ILE A 73 -46.41 10.66 17.67
N VAL A 74 -46.73 9.77 16.72
CA VAL A 74 -48.10 9.28 16.50
C VAL A 74 -48.55 8.32 17.61
N SER A 75 -47.63 7.59 18.25
CA SER A 75 -47.94 6.72 19.41
C SER A 75 -48.46 7.49 20.63
N VAL A 76 -48.28 8.81 20.68
CA VAL A 76 -48.83 9.68 21.74
C VAL A 76 -50.31 10.03 21.49
N ALA A 77 -50.81 9.91 20.25
CA ALA A 77 -52.11 10.45 19.83
C ALA A 77 -53.19 9.40 19.53
N VAL A 78 -52.85 8.15 19.20
CA VAL A 78 -53.80 7.08 18.82
C VAL A 78 -53.36 5.74 19.39
N ASN A 79 -54.32 4.85 19.67
CA ASN A 79 -54.18 3.55 20.35
C ASN A 79 -52.79 2.88 20.13
N PRO A 80 -51.86 3.00 21.10
CA PRO A 80 -50.41 3.01 20.88
C PRO A 80 -49.81 1.67 20.46
N MET A 81 -50.51 0.57 20.74
CA MET A 81 -49.94 -0.77 20.64
C MET A 81 -49.85 -1.28 19.19
N ILE A 82 -50.86 -1.00 18.35
CA ILE A 82 -50.92 -1.55 16.98
C ILE A 82 -50.04 -0.74 16.02
N ILE A 83 -50.04 0.58 16.15
CA ILE A 83 -49.25 1.49 15.30
C ILE A 83 -47.75 1.40 15.66
N GLY A 84 -47.42 1.26 16.95
CA GLY A 84 -46.05 1.11 17.43
C GLY A 84 -45.35 -0.16 16.94
N ILE A 85 -46.04 -1.31 16.94
CA ILE A 85 -45.47 -2.61 16.53
C ILE A 85 -45.19 -2.64 15.01
N GLY A 86 -46.13 -2.16 14.19
CA GLY A 86 -45.95 -2.13 12.74
C GLY A 86 -44.78 -1.25 12.29
N MET A 87 -44.58 -0.09 12.95
CA MET A 87 -43.49 0.82 12.61
C MET A 87 -42.12 0.37 13.13
N LEU A 88 -42.05 -0.26 14.31
CA LEU A 88 -40.81 -0.86 14.82
C LEU A 88 -40.32 -2.02 13.95
N LEU A 89 -41.24 -2.82 13.39
CA LEU A 89 -40.88 -3.91 12.47
C LEU A 89 -40.36 -3.38 11.13
N ILE A 90 -41.02 -2.38 10.52
CA ILE A 90 -40.59 -1.82 9.23
C ILE A 90 -39.25 -1.07 9.35
N GLY A 91 -39.10 -0.23 10.39
CA GLY A 91 -37.84 0.47 10.66
C GLY A 91 -36.72 -0.48 11.08
N GLY A 92 -37.00 -1.46 11.94
CA GLY A 92 -36.03 -2.43 12.43
C GLY A 92 -35.46 -3.34 11.33
N VAL A 93 -36.32 -3.85 10.44
CA VAL A 93 -35.88 -4.68 9.30
C VAL A 93 -35.04 -3.86 8.31
N GLY A 94 -35.45 -2.61 8.03
CA GLY A 94 -34.68 -1.68 7.20
C GLY A 94 -33.30 -1.37 7.78
N PHE A 95 -33.22 -1.14 9.10
CA PHE A 95 -31.98 -0.87 9.81
C PHE A 95 -31.04 -2.08 9.85
N ILE A 96 -31.54 -3.28 10.20
CA ILE A 96 -30.75 -4.51 10.21
C ILE A 96 -30.23 -4.84 8.81
N GLY A 97 -31.07 -4.71 7.79
CA GLY A 97 -30.68 -4.89 6.39
C GLY A 97 -29.60 -3.89 5.96
N ALA A 98 -29.74 -2.61 6.33
CA ALA A 98 -28.76 -1.58 6.01
C ALA A 98 -27.46 -1.70 6.82
N HIS A 99 -27.53 -2.26 8.03
CA HIS A 99 -26.37 -2.53 8.87
C HIS A 99 -25.58 -3.73 8.33
N ASN A 100 -26.24 -4.85 8.04
CA ASN A 100 -25.59 -6.04 7.48
C ASN A 100 -24.97 -5.78 6.11
N ARG A 101 -25.67 -5.04 5.24
CA ARG A 101 -25.12 -4.67 3.92
C ARG A 101 -23.94 -3.69 4.00
N SER A 102 -23.79 -2.94 5.10
CA SER A 102 -22.64 -2.05 5.30
C SER A 102 -21.39 -2.74 5.81
N LYS A 103 -21.48 -4.02 6.20
CA LYS A 103 -20.34 -4.84 6.64
C LYS A 103 -19.64 -5.59 5.50
N ILE A 104 -20.18 -5.52 4.28
CA ILE A 104 -19.62 -6.20 3.11
C ILE A 104 -18.48 -5.35 2.55
N ARG A 105 -17.28 -5.92 2.39
CA ARG A 105 -16.14 -5.30 1.71
C ARG A 105 -16.51 -5.13 0.23
N ASP A 106 -16.27 -3.95 -0.31
CA ASP A 106 -16.63 -3.65 -1.70
C ASP A 106 -15.41 -3.70 -2.66
N GLU A 107 -14.18 -3.57 -2.16
CA GLU A 107 -12.98 -3.72 -2.97
C GLU A 107 -12.78 -5.22 -3.32
N PRO A 108 -12.60 -5.56 -4.61
CA PRO A 108 -12.47 -6.95 -5.02
C PRO A 108 -11.16 -7.54 -4.49
N GLU A 109 -11.17 -8.84 -4.15
CA GLU A 109 -9.93 -9.53 -3.80
C GLU A 109 -9.01 -9.64 -4.99
N ILE A 110 -7.71 -9.82 -4.73
CA ILE A 110 -6.73 -10.08 -5.78
C ILE A 110 -7.20 -11.27 -6.63
N ASP A 111 -7.65 -12.35 -5.98
CA ASP A 111 -8.14 -13.57 -6.64
C ASP A 111 -9.43 -13.34 -7.46
N GLU A 112 -10.24 -12.34 -7.11
CA GLU A 112 -11.44 -11.96 -7.88
C GLU A 112 -11.09 -11.12 -9.13
N VAL A 113 -9.94 -10.43 -9.11
CA VAL A 113 -9.46 -9.58 -10.20
C VAL A 113 -8.60 -10.37 -11.18
N VAL A 114 -7.82 -11.33 -10.69
CA VAL A 114 -6.90 -12.13 -11.49
C VAL A 114 -7.69 -13.21 -12.25
N ALA A 115 -7.79 -13.07 -13.57
CA ALA A 115 -8.40 -14.09 -14.43
C ALA A 115 -7.38 -15.20 -14.74
N GLY A 116 -7.38 -16.29 -13.96
CA GLY A 116 -6.49 -17.45 -14.17
C GLY A 116 -5.10 -17.28 -13.54
N PRO A 117 -4.09 -18.10 -13.90
CA PRO A 117 -2.80 -18.11 -13.22
C PRO A 117 -1.85 -16.99 -13.73
N ASP A 118 -2.21 -15.72 -13.55
CA ASP A 118 -1.32 -14.58 -13.83
C ASP A 118 -0.55 -14.14 -12.58
N ALA A 119 0.57 -14.83 -12.31
CA ALA A 119 1.44 -14.55 -11.18
C ALA A 119 2.07 -13.15 -11.22
N THR A 120 2.17 -12.51 -12.40
CA THR A 120 2.74 -11.17 -12.51
C THR A 120 1.73 -10.12 -12.06
N LEU A 121 0.49 -10.23 -12.55
CA LEU A 121 -0.60 -9.36 -12.11
C LEU A 121 -0.84 -9.50 -10.62
N GLU A 122 -0.93 -10.74 -10.13
CA GLU A 122 -1.12 -11.02 -8.70
C GLU A 122 -0.04 -10.33 -7.84
N ARG A 123 1.24 -10.47 -8.23
CA ARG A 123 2.36 -9.80 -7.55
C ARG A 123 2.21 -8.28 -7.58
N ASN A 124 1.84 -7.70 -8.72
CA ASN A 124 1.68 -6.26 -8.85
C ASN A 124 0.53 -5.74 -7.97
N LEU A 125 -0.60 -6.47 -7.90
CA LEU A 125 -1.73 -6.14 -7.04
C LEU A 125 -1.40 -6.26 -5.55
N ARG A 126 -0.61 -7.26 -5.14
CA ARG A 126 -0.10 -7.35 -3.76
C ARG A 126 0.79 -6.16 -3.42
N ALA A 127 1.72 -5.80 -4.32
CA ALA A 127 2.58 -4.64 -4.14
C ALA A 127 1.78 -3.32 -4.09
N LEU A 128 0.64 -3.23 -4.78
CA LEU A 128 -0.25 -2.08 -4.69
C LEU A 128 -0.87 -1.97 -3.29
N ASP A 129 -1.28 -3.10 -2.70
CA ASP A 129 -1.81 -3.15 -1.34
C ASP A 129 -0.76 -2.70 -0.31
N ASP A 130 0.46 -3.23 -0.41
CA ASP A 130 1.61 -2.82 0.42
C ASP A 130 1.87 -1.32 0.31
N PHE A 131 1.94 -0.82 -0.93
CA PHE A 131 2.20 0.59 -1.21
C PHE A 131 1.13 1.50 -0.60
N ARG A 132 -0.14 1.11 -0.76
CA ARG A 132 -1.30 1.80 -0.20
C ARG A 132 -1.25 1.81 1.33
N ASN A 133 -0.91 0.70 1.96
CA ASN A 133 -0.85 0.56 3.41
C ASN A 133 0.31 1.40 4.00
N LEU A 134 1.47 1.44 3.35
CA LEU A 134 2.61 2.29 3.73
C LEU A 134 2.31 3.79 3.59
N ILE A 135 1.49 4.19 2.61
CA ILE A 135 1.01 5.57 2.55
C ILE A 135 0.02 5.83 3.71
N ALA A 136 -0.90 4.89 3.96
CA ALA A 136 -1.92 5.04 4.99
C ALA A 136 -1.32 5.14 6.41
N SER A 137 -0.23 4.43 6.69
CA SER A 137 0.52 4.51 7.97
C SER A 137 1.36 5.79 8.09
N GLY A 138 1.62 6.50 6.98
CA GLY A 138 2.50 7.65 6.91
C GLY A 138 3.99 7.29 6.72
N ASP A 139 4.30 6.01 6.54
CA ASP A 139 5.66 5.52 6.27
C ASP A 139 6.22 6.00 4.93
N ILE A 140 5.32 6.19 3.95
CA ILE A 140 5.57 6.91 2.71
C ILE A 140 4.94 8.30 2.85
N PRO A 141 5.75 9.37 3.01
CA PRO A 141 5.23 10.72 3.08
C PRO A 141 4.43 11.06 1.82
N CYS A 142 3.20 11.54 2.00
CA CYS A 142 2.31 11.93 0.92
C CYS A 142 1.94 13.41 1.04
N ALA A 143 1.91 14.10 -0.10
CA ALA A 143 1.56 15.51 -0.22
C ALA A 143 0.57 15.74 -1.36
N GLU A 144 -0.33 16.68 -1.17
CA GLU A 144 -1.17 17.23 -2.23
C GLU A 144 -0.40 18.34 -2.95
N ARG A 145 -0.36 18.28 -4.28
CA ARG A 145 0.08 19.40 -5.11
C ARG A 145 -1.14 20.16 -5.59
N LEU A 146 -1.32 21.36 -5.04
CA LEU A 146 -2.40 22.29 -5.38
C LEU A 146 -2.21 22.85 -6.80
N PRO A 147 -3.26 23.44 -7.42
CA PRO A 147 -3.18 24.01 -8.77
C PRO A 147 -2.14 25.12 -8.93
N ASP A 148 -1.86 25.87 -7.87
CA ASP A 148 -0.82 26.90 -7.81
C ASP A 148 0.61 26.33 -7.68
N GLY A 149 0.75 25.01 -7.63
CA GLY A 149 2.02 24.30 -7.47
C GLY A 149 2.44 24.08 -6.02
N THR A 150 1.71 24.63 -5.05
CA THR A 150 2.01 24.47 -3.62
C THR A 150 1.90 23.00 -3.20
N LEU A 151 2.90 22.54 -2.44
CA LEU A 151 2.91 21.21 -1.83
C LEU A 151 2.40 21.27 -0.39
N LYS A 152 1.27 20.64 -0.14
CA LYS A 152 0.65 20.54 1.19
C LYS A 152 0.73 19.11 1.69
N PRO A 153 1.40 18.82 2.82
CA PRO A 153 1.39 17.48 3.41
C PRO A 153 -0.03 16.97 3.64
N VAL A 154 -0.29 15.71 3.30
CA VAL A 154 -1.58 15.07 3.55
C VAL A 154 -1.70 14.81 5.06
N ALA A 155 -2.77 15.30 5.67
CA ALA A 155 -3.01 15.12 7.10
C ALA A 155 -3.22 13.62 7.45
N PRO A 156 -2.84 13.16 8.66
CA PRO A 156 -3.01 11.77 9.07
C PRO A 156 -4.44 11.24 8.91
N THR A 157 -5.45 12.08 9.15
CA THR A 157 -6.86 11.72 8.95
C THR A 157 -7.20 11.45 7.49
N ALA A 158 -6.59 12.18 6.55
CA ALA A 158 -6.74 11.98 5.12
C ALA A 158 -5.93 10.76 4.61
N LEU A 159 -4.79 10.44 5.23
CA LEU A 159 -4.03 9.21 4.91
C LEU A 159 -4.86 7.94 5.13
N SER A 160 -5.77 7.94 6.10
CA SER A 160 -6.68 6.81 6.35
C SER A 160 -7.62 6.47 5.18
N ALA A 161 -7.77 7.38 4.20
CA ALA A 161 -8.53 7.14 2.98
C ALA A 161 -7.83 6.15 2.03
N PHE A 162 -6.50 6.02 2.10
CA PHE A 162 -5.77 4.99 1.37
C PHE A 162 -6.10 3.60 1.89
N ALA A 163 -6.29 3.41 3.19
CA ALA A 163 -6.70 2.12 3.76
C ALA A 163 -8.22 1.89 3.79
N ALA A 164 -9.03 2.76 3.16
CA ALA A 164 -10.47 2.58 3.07
C ALA A 164 -10.85 1.67 1.89
N ASP A 165 -12.08 1.12 1.88
CA ASP A 165 -12.58 0.40 0.70
C ASP A 165 -12.42 1.26 -0.56
N HIS A 166 -11.82 0.68 -1.60
CA HIS A 166 -11.48 1.34 -2.87
C HIS A 166 -10.40 2.41 -2.78
N GLY A 167 -9.60 2.42 -1.70
CA GLY A 167 -8.48 3.34 -1.51
C GLY A 167 -7.40 3.22 -2.59
N THR A 168 -7.31 2.06 -3.27
CA THR A 168 -6.48 1.86 -4.47
C THR A 168 -6.77 2.86 -5.58
N LEU A 169 -8.00 3.39 -5.67
CA LEU A 169 -8.33 4.39 -6.68
C LEU A 169 -7.60 5.73 -6.47
N LEU A 170 -7.11 6.04 -5.26
CA LEU A 170 -6.26 7.22 -5.02
C LEU A 170 -4.89 7.08 -5.71
N ILE A 171 -4.46 5.86 -5.99
CA ILE A 171 -3.18 5.53 -6.61
C ILE A 171 -3.38 5.33 -8.12
N LEU A 172 -4.37 4.53 -8.50
CA LEU A 172 -4.57 4.06 -9.87
C LEU A 172 -5.35 5.02 -10.76
N SER A 173 -6.25 5.83 -10.20
CA SER A 173 -7.13 6.70 -10.99
C SER A 173 -6.70 8.15 -10.97
N ARG A 174 -6.64 8.76 -12.16
CA ARG A 174 -6.54 10.21 -12.33
C ARG A 174 -7.90 10.91 -12.35
N ASP A 175 -8.99 10.15 -12.50
CA ASP A 175 -10.35 10.67 -12.47
C ASP A 175 -10.79 10.87 -11.01
N GLN A 176 -10.80 12.12 -10.57
CA GLN A 176 -11.20 12.51 -9.22
C GLN A 176 -12.66 12.16 -8.89
N THR A 177 -13.53 11.95 -9.89
CA THR A 177 -14.91 11.53 -9.63
C THR A 177 -14.96 10.13 -9.03
N LEU A 178 -13.96 9.28 -9.35
CA LEU A 178 -13.78 7.95 -8.78
C LEU A 178 -13.29 8.00 -7.34
N TRP A 179 -12.50 9.01 -6.95
CA TRP A 179 -12.07 9.17 -5.56
C TRP A 179 -13.25 9.43 -4.63
N GLN A 180 -14.32 10.02 -5.15
CA GLN A 180 -15.54 10.21 -4.38
C GLN A 180 -16.30 8.91 -4.07
N CYS A 181 -15.88 7.76 -4.63
CA CYS A 181 -16.38 6.43 -4.26
C CYS A 181 -15.80 5.94 -2.93
N ILE A 182 -14.73 6.55 -2.42
CA ILE A 182 -14.03 6.11 -1.21
C ILE A 182 -14.77 6.62 0.04
N PRO A 183 -15.06 5.75 1.02
CA PRO A 183 -15.98 6.05 2.11
C PRO A 183 -15.39 6.81 3.31
N ARG A 184 -14.11 7.21 3.30
CA ARG A 184 -13.49 7.99 4.38
C ARG A 184 -13.16 9.41 3.93
N ARG A 185 -13.49 10.41 4.76
CA ARG A 185 -13.25 11.84 4.53
C ARG A 185 -12.42 12.41 5.68
N PRO A 186 -11.54 13.39 5.43
CA PRO A 186 -11.35 14.12 4.17
C PRO A 186 -10.58 13.31 3.10
N ILE A 187 -10.91 13.55 1.82
CA ILE A 187 -10.16 12.99 0.67
C ILE A 187 -9.41 14.15 0.01
N PRO A 188 -8.12 13.98 -0.29
CA PRO A 188 -7.36 14.91 -1.12
C PRO A 188 -8.05 15.18 -2.46
N MET A 189 -8.24 16.45 -2.81
CA MET A 189 -8.93 16.84 -4.07
C MET A 189 -7.97 17.37 -5.13
N SER A 190 -6.66 17.18 -4.94
CA SER A 190 -5.61 17.62 -5.86
C SER A 190 -4.68 16.46 -6.20
N SER A 191 -3.70 16.68 -7.08
CA SER A 191 -2.75 15.64 -7.44
C SER A 191 -2.00 15.16 -6.20
N LEU A 192 -1.95 13.84 -6.01
CA LEU A 192 -1.22 13.21 -4.92
C LEU A 192 0.22 12.93 -5.34
N TRP A 193 1.15 13.27 -4.47
CA TRP A 193 2.59 13.10 -4.63
C TRP A 193 3.13 12.36 -3.42
N VAL A 194 4.18 11.56 -3.61
CA VAL A 194 4.76 10.68 -2.60
C VAL A 194 6.27 10.76 -2.64
N ARG A 195 6.90 10.62 -1.47
CA ARG A 195 8.35 10.51 -1.35
C ARG A 195 8.73 9.05 -1.14
N MET A 196 9.24 8.42 -2.18
CA MET A 196 9.55 6.99 -2.16
C MET A 196 10.70 6.65 -1.21
N GLY A 197 11.68 7.54 -1.03
CA GLY A 197 12.87 7.27 -0.18
C GLY A 197 13.65 6.02 -0.60
N GLY A 198 13.54 5.58 -1.86
CA GLY A 198 14.13 4.31 -2.32
C GLY A 198 13.41 3.04 -1.84
N ARG A 199 12.18 3.15 -1.33
CA ARG A 199 11.32 2.00 -1.03
C ARG A 199 11.00 1.22 -2.30
N VAL A 200 10.85 -0.09 -2.14
CA VAL A 200 10.62 -1.06 -3.23
C VAL A 200 9.64 -2.09 -2.73
N ALA A 201 8.80 -2.60 -3.64
CA ALA A 201 7.86 -3.67 -3.36
C ALA A 201 8.60 -4.84 -2.69
N PRO A 202 8.15 -5.32 -1.52
CA PRO A 202 8.80 -6.43 -0.83
C PRO A 202 8.98 -7.67 -1.71
N ALA A 203 8.01 -7.93 -2.60
CA ALA A 203 8.07 -9.01 -3.58
C ALA A 203 9.20 -8.90 -4.62
N LEU A 204 9.88 -7.76 -4.72
CA LEU A 204 10.99 -7.49 -5.63
C LEU A 204 12.32 -7.30 -4.90
N VAL A 205 12.35 -7.49 -3.58
CA VAL A 205 13.59 -7.33 -2.80
C VAL A 205 14.57 -8.43 -3.21
N THR A 206 15.76 -7.99 -3.61
CA THR A 206 16.94 -8.81 -3.87
C THR A 206 18.13 -8.14 -3.18
N SER A 207 19.26 -8.83 -3.13
CA SER A 207 20.49 -8.24 -2.58
C SER A 207 20.93 -6.99 -3.35
N ARG A 208 20.71 -6.94 -4.67
CA ARG A 208 20.96 -5.73 -5.49
C ARG A 208 20.08 -4.57 -5.06
N VAL A 209 18.80 -4.83 -4.85
CA VAL A 209 17.84 -3.81 -4.42
C VAL A 209 18.22 -3.21 -3.07
N LEU A 210 18.74 -4.03 -2.13
CA LEU A 210 19.26 -3.54 -0.86
C LEU A 210 20.48 -2.64 -1.05
N LEU A 211 21.46 -3.07 -1.86
CA LEU A 211 22.66 -2.29 -2.15
C LEU A 211 22.32 -0.92 -2.76
N ASP A 212 21.32 -0.87 -3.63
CA ASP A 212 20.85 0.34 -4.30
C ASP A 212 19.94 1.22 -3.41
N THR A 213 19.72 0.90 -2.14
CA THR A 213 18.87 1.71 -1.24
C THR A 213 19.53 3.06 -0.95
N PRO A 214 19.05 4.20 -1.48
CA PRO A 214 19.78 5.46 -1.39
C PRO A 214 19.82 6.04 0.02
N ASP A 215 18.74 5.84 0.78
CA ASP A 215 18.60 6.29 2.17
C ASP A 215 19.37 5.35 3.12
N PRO A 216 20.42 5.83 3.81
CA PRO A 216 21.19 5.02 4.76
C PRO A 216 20.34 4.51 5.94
N GLU A 217 19.45 5.34 6.48
CA GLU A 217 18.61 4.94 7.63
C GLU A 217 17.59 3.88 7.23
N LEU A 218 17.06 3.95 6.01
CA LEU A 218 16.20 2.90 5.48
C LEU A 218 16.97 1.60 5.26
N PHE A 219 18.20 1.69 4.75
CA PHE A 219 19.06 0.52 4.58
C PHE A 219 19.33 -0.16 5.92
N ASP A 220 19.73 0.60 6.94
CA ASP A 220 20.04 0.03 8.26
C ASP A 220 18.82 -0.66 8.89
N ARG A 221 17.64 -0.03 8.82
CA ARG A 221 16.38 -0.65 9.28
C ARG A 221 16.04 -1.94 8.55
N ARG A 222 16.28 -2.00 7.23
CA ARG A 222 16.07 -3.22 6.44
C ARG A 222 17.03 -4.32 6.84
N ILE A 223 18.31 -3.99 7.03
CA ILE A 223 19.32 -4.96 7.48
C ILE A 223 18.97 -5.49 8.87
N GLU A 224 18.60 -4.60 9.80
CA GLU A 224 18.17 -4.98 11.15
C GLU A 224 16.94 -5.90 11.13
N TRP A 225 15.91 -5.54 10.35
CA TRP A 225 14.71 -6.37 10.20
C TRP A 225 15.03 -7.75 9.59
N LEU A 226 15.91 -7.81 8.58
CA LEU A 226 16.30 -9.09 7.97
C LEU A 226 17.07 -9.97 8.94
N LEU A 227 17.97 -9.39 9.74
CA LEU A 227 18.74 -10.11 10.74
C LEU A 227 17.87 -10.55 11.92
N SER A 228 16.88 -9.76 12.34
CA SER A 228 15.97 -10.15 13.43
C SER A 228 15.11 -11.36 13.06
N HIS A 229 14.76 -11.52 11.79
CA HIS A 229 14.02 -12.68 11.29
C HIS A 229 14.91 -13.89 10.95
N ALA A 230 16.24 -13.73 11.00
CA ALA A 230 17.21 -14.79 10.74
C ALA A 230 17.91 -15.32 12.01
N GLN A 231 17.37 -15.02 13.20
CA GLN A 231 17.96 -15.41 14.50
C GLN A 231 17.98 -16.94 14.75
N GLN A 232 17.14 -17.71 14.05
CA GLN A 232 17.11 -19.16 14.22
C GLN A 232 18.34 -19.82 13.60
N PRO A 233 19.09 -20.68 14.32
CA PRO A 233 20.37 -21.24 13.86
C PRO A 233 20.18 -22.40 12.87
N THR A 234 19.51 -22.15 11.75
CA THR A 234 19.38 -23.10 10.64
C THR A 234 20.49 -22.88 9.61
N PRO A 235 20.91 -23.92 8.86
CA PRO A 235 21.89 -23.74 7.77
C PRO A 235 21.47 -22.72 6.71
N ARG A 236 20.15 -22.61 6.46
CA ARG A 236 19.57 -21.61 5.54
C ARG A 236 19.73 -20.19 6.09
N ALA A 237 19.37 -19.96 7.37
CA ALA A 237 19.54 -18.68 8.03
C ALA A 237 21.02 -18.27 8.11
N ARG A 238 21.93 -19.21 8.38
CA ARG A 238 23.38 -18.93 8.37
C ARG A 238 23.86 -18.42 7.00
N SER A 239 23.51 -19.13 5.93
CA SER A 239 23.88 -18.72 4.56
C SER A 239 23.28 -17.37 4.17
N PHE A 240 22.08 -17.07 4.66
CA PHE A 240 21.43 -15.78 4.50
C PHE A 240 22.17 -14.67 5.26
N CYS A 241 22.52 -14.87 6.53
CA CYS A 241 23.29 -13.92 7.34
C CYS A 241 24.67 -13.63 6.74
N GLU A 242 25.36 -14.66 6.24
CA GLU A 242 26.64 -14.48 5.51
C GLU A 242 26.47 -13.61 4.25
N ALA A 243 25.32 -13.72 3.55
CA ALA A 243 25.03 -12.85 2.41
C ALA A 243 24.75 -11.42 2.85
N VAL A 244 24.00 -11.22 3.94
CA VAL A 244 23.75 -9.90 4.54
C VAL A 244 25.06 -9.22 4.95
N GLN A 245 26.01 -9.96 5.52
CA GLN A 245 27.34 -9.42 5.86
C GLN A 245 28.08 -8.87 4.65
N ILE A 246 28.03 -9.56 3.50
CA ILE A 246 28.62 -9.06 2.25
C ILE A 246 27.90 -7.81 1.75
N ILE A 247 26.57 -7.75 1.86
CA ILE A 247 25.78 -6.56 1.49
C ILE A 247 26.21 -5.35 2.33
N VAL A 248 26.33 -5.52 3.64
CA VAL A 248 26.81 -4.47 4.56
C VAL A 248 28.26 -4.09 4.24
N ALA A 249 29.13 -5.07 3.97
CA ALA A 249 30.52 -4.83 3.64
C ALA A 249 30.67 -4.01 2.35
N LEU A 250 29.92 -4.32 1.30
CA LEU A 250 29.90 -3.56 0.03
C LEU A 250 29.44 -2.10 0.17
N ARG A 251 28.77 -1.78 1.27
CA ARG A 251 28.21 -0.45 1.62
C ARG A 251 29.07 0.32 2.63
N ARG A 252 30.24 -0.19 3.02
CA ARG A 252 31.13 0.55 3.93
C ARG A 252 31.55 1.89 3.32
N PRO A 253 31.63 2.97 4.10
CA PRO A 253 32.00 4.30 3.59
C PRO A 253 33.36 4.34 2.90
N GLU A 254 34.31 3.50 3.34
CA GLU A 254 35.64 3.36 2.71
C GLU A 254 35.60 2.87 1.25
N PHE A 255 34.47 2.35 0.80
CA PHE A 255 34.25 1.92 -0.57
C PHE A 255 33.48 2.95 -1.42
N ASP A 256 33.16 4.12 -0.87
CA ASP A 256 32.48 5.17 -1.64
C ASP A 256 33.38 5.68 -2.77
N GLY A 257 32.80 5.80 -3.96
CA GLY A 257 33.53 6.21 -5.18
C GLY A 257 34.41 5.11 -5.82
N LEU A 258 34.57 3.94 -5.20
CA LEU A 258 35.31 2.83 -5.80
C LEU A 258 34.47 2.06 -6.83
N THR A 259 35.14 1.54 -7.86
CA THR A 259 34.53 0.62 -8.83
C THR A 259 34.20 -0.71 -8.15
N PHE A 260 33.22 -1.44 -8.70
CA PHE A 260 32.84 -2.76 -8.17
C PHE A 260 34.02 -3.73 -8.13
N GLU A 261 34.85 -3.77 -9.18
CA GLU A 261 36.04 -4.64 -9.21
C GLU A 261 37.01 -4.32 -8.07
N ARG A 262 37.22 -3.04 -7.75
CA ARG A 262 38.10 -2.67 -6.65
C ARG A 262 37.52 -3.05 -5.29
N LYS A 263 36.20 -2.90 -5.09
CA LYS A 263 35.51 -3.38 -3.88
C LYS A 263 35.63 -4.89 -3.74
N LYS A 264 35.47 -5.63 -4.85
CA LYS A 264 35.58 -7.08 -4.89
C LYS A 264 36.98 -7.54 -4.47
N GLU A 265 38.03 -6.96 -5.04
CA GLU A 265 39.43 -7.25 -4.66
C GLU A 265 39.66 -7.07 -3.15
N LEU A 266 39.22 -5.93 -2.58
CA LEU A 266 39.41 -5.62 -1.16
C LEU A 266 38.66 -6.63 -0.27
N LEU A 267 37.40 -6.90 -0.57
CA LEU A 267 36.59 -7.87 0.18
C LEU A 267 37.10 -9.30 0.04
N SER A 268 37.64 -9.67 -1.11
CA SER A 268 38.26 -10.97 -1.29
C SER A 268 39.56 -11.12 -0.50
N GLY A 269 40.32 -10.02 -0.34
CA GLY A 269 41.42 -9.94 0.62
C GLY A 269 40.99 -10.14 2.08
N GLU A 270 39.73 -9.84 2.43
CA GLU A 270 39.12 -10.09 3.74
C GLU A 270 38.56 -11.52 3.91
N GLY A 271 38.70 -12.38 2.90
CA GLY A 271 38.25 -13.77 2.94
C GLY A 271 36.84 -14.01 2.40
N PHE A 272 36.18 -13.00 1.83
CA PHE A 272 34.90 -13.20 1.13
C PHE A 272 35.11 -13.83 -0.26
N GLY A 273 34.40 -14.90 -0.57
CA GLY A 273 34.51 -15.56 -1.88
C GLY A 273 34.02 -14.68 -3.03
N GLU A 274 34.86 -14.45 -4.04
CA GLU A 274 34.57 -13.60 -5.22
C GLU A 274 33.24 -13.94 -5.89
N SER A 275 33.03 -15.22 -6.20
CA SER A 275 31.78 -15.69 -6.83
C SER A 275 30.53 -15.34 -6.01
N ARG A 276 30.66 -15.29 -4.68
CA ARG A 276 29.55 -14.91 -3.79
C ARG A 276 29.32 -13.40 -3.83
N ILE A 277 30.38 -12.59 -3.78
CA ILE A 277 30.31 -11.13 -3.92
C ILE A 277 29.63 -10.76 -5.23
N GLU A 278 30.02 -11.37 -6.35
CA GLU A 278 29.45 -11.11 -7.68
C GLU A 278 27.96 -11.46 -7.73
N LYS A 279 27.56 -12.63 -7.23
CA LYS A 279 26.15 -13.04 -7.21
C LYS A 279 25.29 -12.14 -6.32
N ILE A 280 25.84 -11.66 -5.21
CA ILE A 280 25.16 -10.72 -4.30
C ILE A 280 25.03 -9.35 -4.96
N HIS A 281 26.10 -8.84 -5.55
CA HIS A 281 26.08 -7.56 -6.28
C HIS A 281 25.11 -7.59 -7.47
N ALA A 282 25.01 -8.73 -8.17
CA ALA A 282 24.08 -8.91 -9.29
C ALA A 282 22.62 -9.20 -8.87
N GLY A 283 22.34 -9.44 -7.58
CA GLY A 283 20.97 -9.70 -7.10
C GLY A 283 20.46 -11.13 -7.32
N ILE A 284 21.33 -12.06 -7.71
CA ILE A 284 20.96 -13.42 -8.15
C ILE A 284 21.39 -14.52 -7.17
N TYR A 285 21.81 -14.16 -5.94
CA TYR A 285 22.30 -15.14 -4.98
C TYR A 285 21.15 -16.01 -4.41
N PRO A 286 21.12 -17.34 -4.68
CA PRO A 286 19.94 -18.16 -4.36
C PRO A 286 19.64 -18.28 -2.87
N ALA A 287 20.65 -18.40 -2.02
CA ALA A 287 20.42 -18.54 -0.57
C ALA A 287 19.74 -17.29 0.01
N PHE A 288 20.11 -16.11 -0.48
CA PHE A 288 19.47 -14.86 -0.09
C PHE A 288 18.01 -14.80 -0.58
N ASN A 289 17.80 -14.95 -1.89
CA ASN A 289 16.48 -14.82 -2.50
C ASN A 289 15.47 -15.89 -2.03
N ASN A 290 15.93 -17.12 -1.78
CA ASN A 290 15.06 -18.19 -1.28
C ASN A 290 14.64 -17.97 0.18
N PHE A 291 15.52 -17.38 1.00
CA PHE A 291 15.20 -17.09 2.39
C PHE A 291 14.18 -15.95 2.50
N LEU A 292 14.29 -14.91 1.66
CA LEU A 292 13.27 -13.84 1.63
C LEU A 292 11.85 -14.36 1.40
N ARG A 293 11.69 -15.44 0.61
CA ARG A 293 10.37 -16.06 0.35
C ARG A 293 9.74 -16.69 1.60
N THR A 294 10.52 -16.95 2.65
CA THR A 294 10.00 -17.49 3.91
C THR A 294 9.65 -16.41 4.92
N LEU A 295 9.93 -15.14 4.62
CA LEU A 295 9.73 -14.03 5.55
C LEU A 295 8.36 -13.38 5.35
N PRO A 296 7.80 -12.74 6.40
CA PRO A 296 6.60 -11.94 6.30
C PRO A 296 6.92 -10.61 5.59
N MET A 297 7.17 -10.67 4.27
CA MET A 297 7.65 -9.53 3.49
C MET A 297 6.69 -8.33 3.49
N HIS A 298 5.42 -8.51 3.86
CA HIS A 298 4.47 -7.41 4.06
C HIS A 298 4.84 -6.47 5.22
N GLU A 299 5.68 -6.91 6.17
CA GLU A 299 6.21 -6.11 7.27
C GLU A 299 7.59 -5.50 6.94
N PHE A 300 8.10 -5.73 5.73
CA PHE A 300 9.44 -5.27 5.34
C PHE A 300 9.49 -3.73 5.20
N PRO A 301 10.45 -3.05 5.86
CA PRO A 301 10.50 -1.59 5.89
C PRO A 301 10.92 -0.91 4.57
#